data_AF-A0A409VCV9-F1
#
_entry.id   AF-A0A409VCV9-F1
#
_cell.length_a   1.000
_cell.length_b   1.000
_cell.length_c   1.000
_cell.angle_alpha   90.00
_cell.angle_beta   90.00
_cell.angle_gamma   90.00
#
_symmetry.space_group_name_H-M   'P 1'
#
loop_
_entity.id
_entity.type
_entity.pdbx_description
1 polymer ?
#
loop_
_entity_poly.entity_id
_entity_poly.type
_entity_poly.pdbx_seq_one_letter_code
_entity_poly.pdbx_strand_id
1 'polypeptide(L)'
;MASRIAINSLRAAARPRAFAALPSIAARSMATNPPQPSERASEIIEKLPSSPGIITKTGTALLGVGLTAGAISQELYVVNEESIVLLASIIVFTYIGKVMREPYTQWADGHISRIKNILNAARAEHTGAVQERIDSVGQMKDVVDITKNLFALSKETARIENENFVQQQKVAVASEIKSVLDSWVRYEQQLKESEQADLTKTVIDKVLASLKEPKTQSEILASAVAEVEQLVKSKAI
;
A
#
# COMPACT_ATOMS: atom_id res chain seq x y z
N MET A 1 -28.98 -54.63 -24.01
CA MET A 1 -28.33 -55.63 -23.14
C MET A 1 -28.87 -55.40 -21.73
N ALA A 2 -29.94 -56.11 -21.38
CA ALA A 2 -29.90 -57.35 -20.62
C ALA A 2 -29.81 -57.08 -19.11
N SER A 3 -31.00 -57.11 -18.53
CA SER A 3 -31.35 -57.32 -17.12
C SER A 3 -30.36 -58.16 -16.32
N ARG A 4 -30.12 -57.77 -15.06
CA ARG A 4 -29.87 -58.70 -13.96
C ARG A 4 -30.64 -58.27 -12.72
N ILE A 5 -31.87 -58.76 -12.66
CA ILE A 5 -32.64 -58.94 -11.45
C ILE A 5 -31.98 -60.11 -10.70
N ALA A 6 -31.50 -59.88 -9.49
CA ALA A 6 -31.10 -60.94 -8.57
C ALA A 6 -32.20 -61.10 -7.52
N ILE A 7 -33.07 -62.08 -7.77
CA ILE A 7 -33.99 -62.68 -6.82
C ILE A 7 -33.14 -63.59 -5.94
N ASN A 8 -33.09 -63.36 -4.63
CA ASN A 8 -32.61 -64.38 -3.71
C ASN A 8 -33.69 -64.66 -2.67
N SER A 9 -34.33 -65.81 -2.87
CA SER A 9 -35.37 -66.42 -2.07
C SER A 9 -34.82 -66.93 -0.72
N LEU A 10 -35.55 -66.58 0.33
CA LEU A 10 -35.87 -67.35 1.54
C LEU A 10 -35.03 -68.61 1.84
N ARG A 11 -34.29 -68.56 2.96
CA ARG A 11 -34.07 -69.75 3.79
C ARG A 11 -34.35 -69.42 5.26
N ALA A 12 -35.47 -69.96 5.73
CA ALA A 12 -35.86 -69.96 7.12
C ALA A 12 -34.83 -70.73 7.96
N ALA A 13 -34.29 -70.08 8.98
CA ALA A 13 -33.56 -70.73 10.06
C ALA A 13 -34.21 -70.30 11.38
N ALA A 14 -34.91 -71.24 12.01
CA ALA A 14 -35.49 -71.08 13.33
C ALA A 14 -34.38 -70.85 14.36
N ARG A 15 -34.46 -69.74 15.09
CA ARG A 15 -33.66 -69.47 16.30
C ARG A 15 -34.60 -69.02 17.43
N PRO A 16 -34.31 -69.40 18.68
CA PRO A 16 -35.27 -69.36 19.77
C PRO A 16 -35.65 -67.93 20.16
N ARG A 17 -36.93 -67.75 20.50
CA ARG A 17 -37.52 -66.54 21.07
C ARG A 17 -36.84 -66.24 22.41
N ALA A 18 -35.98 -65.24 22.44
CA ALA A 18 -35.69 -64.49 23.66
C ALA A 18 -36.75 -63.39 23.78
N PHE A 19 -37.43 -63.35 24.93
CA PHE A 19 -38.33 -62.24 25.28
C PHE A 19 -37.51 -60.94 25.26
N ALA A 20 -37.88 -60.01 24.38
CA ALA A 20 -37.37 -58.65 24.42
C ALA A 20 -37.96 -57.97 25.66
N ALA A 21 -37.18 -57.91 26.73
CA ALA A 21 -37.47 -57.05 27.86
C ALA A 21 -37.54 -55.60 27.36
N LEU A 22 -38.59 -54.89 27.76
CA LEU A 22 -38.75 -53.45 27.56
C LEU A 22 -37.43 -52.74 27.90
N PRO A 23 -36.90 -51.85 27.05
CA PRO A 23 -35.77 -51.04 27.46
C PRO A 23 -36.27 -50.11 28.57
N SER A 24 -35.93 -50.44 29.82
CA SER A 24 -35.89 -49.43 30.87
C SER A 24 -34.94 -48.35 30.38
N ILE A 25 -35.45 -47.18 30.03
CA ILE A 25 -34.64 -45.98 29.81
C ILE A 25 -34.12 -45.59 31.20
N ALA A 26 -33.13 -46.34 31.67
CA ALA A 26 -32.21 -45.89 32.67
C ALA A 26 -31.39 -44.81 31.99
N ALA A 27 -31.72 -43.54 32.27
CA ALA A 27 -30.84 -42.42 32.00
C ALA A 27 -29.54 -42.66 32.76
N ARG A 28 -28.61 -43.39 32.14
CA ARG A 28 -27.25 -43.56 32.65
C ARG A 28 -26.54 -42.24 32.40
N SER A 29 -26.62 -41.32 33.36
CA SER A 29 -25.71 -40.20 33.41
C SER A 29 -24.29 -40.76 33.57
N MET A 30 -23.47 -40.64 32.54
CA MET A 30 -22.03 -40.88 32.62
C MET A 30 -21.39 -39.74 33.43
N ALA A 31 -21.60 -39.75 34.74
CA ALA A 31 -20.91 -38.94 35.73
C ALA A 31 -20.40 -39.90 36.82
N THR A 32 -19.10 -39.93 37.01
CA THR A 32 -18.37 -40.89 37.84
C THR A 32 -18.54 -40.72 39.35
N ASN A 33 -19.44 -39.85 39.80
CA ASN A 33 -20.07 -39.85 41.13
C ASN A 33 -21.31 -38.95 41.01
N PRO A 34 -22.52 -39.38 41.41
CA PRO A 34 -23.58 -38.41 41.66
C PRO A 34 -23.07 -37.45 42.74
N PRO A 35 -23.10 -36.12 42.52
CA PRO A 35 -22.66 -35.17 43.53
C PRO A 35 -23.42 -35.40 44.83
N GLN A 36 -22.77 -35.12 45.95
CA GLN A 36 -23.33 -35.45 47.25
C GLN A 36 -24.69 -34.73 47.41
N PRO A 37 -25.69 -35.35 48.05
CA PRO A 37 -27.01 -34.73 48.22
C PRO A 37 -26.95 -33.31 48.81
N SER A 38 -25.95 -33.04 49.66
CA SER A 38 -25.62 -31.72 50.20
C SER A 38 -25.26 -30.69 49.12
N GLU A 39 -24.44 -31.06 48.14
CA GLU A 39 -24.00 -30.19 47.04
C GLU A 39 -25.14 -29.86 46.07
N ARG A 40 -26.02 -30.83 45.79
CA ARG A 40 -27.24 -30.60 45.00
C ARG A 40 -28.22 -29.68 45.71
N ALA A 41 -28.39 -29.85 47.02
CA ALA A 41 -29.24 -28.99 47.82
C ALA A 41 -28.71 -27.54 47.84
N SER A 42 -27.39 -27.35 47.95
CA SER A 42 -26.78 -26.02 47.83
C SER A 42 -26.98 -25.41 46.45
N GLU A 43 -26.82 -26.18 45.36
CA GLU A 43 -27.08 -25.69 43.99
C GLU A 43 -28.52 -25.18 43.81
N ILE A 44 -29.50 -25.83 44.46
CA ILE A 44 -30.90 -25.42 44.43
C ILE A 44 -31.11 -24.15 45.24
N ILE A 45 -30.58 -24.11 46.47
CA ILE A 45 -30.65 -22.94 47.37
C ILE A 45 -30.00 -21.72 46.72
N GLU A 46 -28.92 -21.91 45.98
CA GLU A 46 -28.22 -20.82 45.27
C GLU A 46 -29.04 -20.22 44.13
N LYS A 47 -29.86 -21.04 43.45
CA LYS A 47 -30.74 -20.58 42.36
C LYS A 47 -32.00 -19.84 42.85
N LEU A 48 -32.32 -19.91 44.15
CA LEU A 48 -33.44 -19.15 44.70
C LEU A 48 -33.15 -17.64 44.70
N PRO A 49 -34.17 -16.82 44.38
CA PRO A 49 -34.03 -15.37 44.38
C PRO A 49 -33.66 -14.88 45.78
N SER A 50 -32.74 -13.93 45.85
CA SER A 50 -32.39 -13.23 47.08
C SER A 50 -32.23 -11.75 46.75
N SER A 51 -32.91 -10.91 47.53
CA SER A 51 -32.74 -9.46 47.48
C SER A 51 -31.93 -9.04 48.70
N PRO A 52 -30.84 -8.26 48.54
CA PRO A 52 -30.04 -7.79 49.66
C PRO A 52 -30.93 -7.07 50.70
N GLY A 53 -30.87 -7.50 51.96
CA GLY A 53 -31.52 -6.83 53.09
C GLY A 53 -32.99 -7.15 53.35
N ILE A 54 -33.69 -7.95 52.52
CA ILE A 54 -35.13 -8.21 52.69
C ILE A 54 -35.45 -9.71 52.83
N ILE A 55 -34.85 -10.57 51.99
CA ILE A 55 -35.13 -12.02 52.05
C ILE A 55 -33.86 -12.83 51.76
N THR A 56 -33.50 -13.69 52.70
CA THR A 56 -32.36 -14.64 52.58
C THR A 56 -32.75 -15.84 51.72
N LYS A 57 -31.78 -16.53 51.11
CA LYS A 57 -32.02 -17.73 50.26
C LYS A 57 -32.67 -18.88 51.02
N THR A 58 -32.32 -19.06 52.30
CA THR A 58 -32.99 -20.01 53.19
C THR A 58 -34.34 -19.48 53.65
N GLY A 59 -34.47 -18.16 53.82
CA GLY A 59 -35.72 -17.48 54.12
C GLY A 59 -36.77 -17.67 53.02
N THR A 60 -36.42 -17.53 51.74
CA THR A 60 -37.37 -17.76 50.63
C THR A 60 -37.84 -19.21 50.59
N ALA A 61 -36.95 -20.18 50.80
CA ALA A 61 -37.31 -21.59 50.85
C ALA A 61 -38.25 -21.92 52.03
N LEU A 62 -37.91 -21.43 53.23
CA LEU A 62 -38.73 -21.63 54.43
C LEU A 62 -40.07 -20.91 54.35
N LEU A 63 -40.10 -19.70 53.80
CA LEU A 63 -41.35 -18.96 53.57
C LEU A 63 -42.22 -19.65 52.51
N GLY A 64 -41.64 -20.15 51.42
CA GLY A 64 -42.38 -20.90 50.41
C GLY A 64 -43.01 -22.18 50.96
N VAL A 65 -42.24 -22.97 51.72
CA VAL A 65 -42.75 -24.18 52.38
C VAL A 65 -43.77 -23.83 53.48
N GLY A 66 -43.51 -22.79 54.28
CA GLY A 66 -44.41 -22.36 55.35
C GLY A 66 -45.75 -21.84 54.83
N LEU A 67 -45.73 -21.02 53.77
CA LEU A 67 -46.96 -20.51 53.14
C LEU A 67 -47.76 -21.64 52.47
N THR A 68 -47.10 -22.58 51.79
CA THR A 68 -47.79 -23.71 51.17
C THR A 68 -48.38 -24.66 52.21
N ALA A 69 -47.63 -25.01 53.26
CA ALA A 69 -48.13 -25.83 54.35
C ALA A 69 -49.28 -25.14 55.11
N GLY A 70 -49.17 -23.82 55.36
CA GLY A 70 -50.23 -23.02 55.96
C GLY A 70 -51.48 -22.94 55.10
N ALA A 71 -51.34 -22.75 53.79
CA ALA A 71 -52.46 -22.69 52.86
C ALA A 71 -53.22 -24.02 52.76
N ILE A 72 -52.51 -25.15 52.84
CA ILE A 72 -53.13 -26.49 52.90
C ILE A 72 -53.79 -26.70 54.27
N SER A 73 -53.08 -26.38 55.35
CA SER A 73 -53.57 -26.62 56.73
C SER A 73 -54.79 -25.77 57.09
N GLN A 74 -54.94 -24.58 56.51
CA GLN A 74 -56.08 -23.69 56.71
C GLN A 74 -57.16 -23.84 55.64
N GLU A 75 -57.05 -24.85 54.75
CA GLU A 75 -57.95 -25.05 53.59
C GLU A 75 -58.09 -23.81 52.69
N LEU A 76 -57.13 -22.88 52.75
CA LEU A 76 -57.09 -21.69 51.90
C LEU A 76 -56.93 -22.07 50.43
N TYR A 77 -56.32 -23.23 50.16
CA TYR A 77 -56.30 -23.88 48.87
C TYR A 77 -57.05 -25.22 48.93
N VAL A 78 -58.25 -25.25 48.35
CA VAL A 78 -59.06 -26.47 48.21
C VAL A 78 -58.73 -27.13 46.87
N VAL A 79 -58.33 -28.40 46.91
CA VAL A 79 -58.08 -29.18 45.70
C VAL A 79 -59.42 -29.46 45.03
N ASN A 80 -59.65 -28.84 43.86
CA ASN A 80 -60.84 -29.02 43.05
C ASN A 80 -60.46 -29.52 41.64
N GLU A 81 -61.44 -29.75 40.78
CA GLU A 81 -61.25 -30.12 39.38
C GLU A 81 -60.36 -29.09 38.62
N GLU A 82 -60.48 -27.80 38.96
CA GLU A 82 -59.64 -26.73 38.38
C GLU A 82 -58.14 -26.86 38.74
N SER A 83 -57.81 -27.54 39.85
CA SER A 83 -56.41 -27.79 40.24
C SER A 83 -55.69 -28.69 39.23
N ILE A 84 -56.41 -29.63 38.60
CA ILE A 84 -55.87 -30.51 37.55
C ILE A 84 -55.62 -29.70 36.28
N VAL A 85 -56.54 -28.80 35.92
CA VAL A 85 -56.40 -27.89 34.78
C VAL A 85 -55.22 -26.94 34.99
N LEU A 86 -55.06 -26.41 36.20
CA LEU A 86 -53.93 -25.55 36.57
C LEU A 86 -52.59 -26.31 36.46
N LEU A 87 -52.51 -27.53 36.99
CA LEU A 87 -51.30 -28.35 36.90
C LEU A 87 -50.95 -28.67 35.44
N ALA A 88 -51.93 -29.08 34.63
CA ALA A 88 -51.75 -29.35 33.21
C ALA A 88 -51.28 -28.10 32.45
N SER A 89 -51.86 -26.93 32.76
CA SER A 89 -51.47 -25.65 32.16
C SER A 89 -50.02 -25.29 32.51
N ILE A 90 -49.58 -25.47 33.75
CA ILE A 90 -48.18 -25.24 34.16
C ILE A 90 -47.24 -26.15 33.38
N ILE A 91 -47.57 -27.43 33.21
CA ILE A 91 -46.75 -28.39 32.45
C ILE A 91 -46.64 -27.95 30.98
N VAL A 92 -47.75 -27.57 30.36
CA VAL A 92 -47.77 -27.11 28.96
C VAL A 92 -46.98 -25.81 28.80
N PHE A 93 -47.19 -24.80 29.64
CA PHE A 93 -46.47 -23.54 29.54
C PHE A 93 -44.98 -23.66 29.83
N THR A 94 -44.59 -24.51 30.79
CA THR A 94 -43.17 -24.77 31.05
C THR A 94 -42.51 -25.53 29.90
N TYR A 95 -43.23 -26.46 29.26
CA TYR A 95 -42.75 -27.15 28.07
C TYR A 95 -42.61 -26.21 26.86
N ILE A 96 -43.63 -25.39 26.58
CA ILE A 96 -43.58 -24.36 25.53
C ILE A 96 -42.43 -23.38 25.79
N GLY A 97 -42.28 -22.93 27.04
CA GLY A 97 -41.19 -22.04 27.43
C GLY A 97 -39.82 -22.66 27.17
N LYS A 98 -39.63 -23.96 27.40
CA LYS A 98 -38.38 -24.66 27.07
C LYS A 98 -38.15 -24.76 25.56
N VAL A 99 -39.17 -25.11 24.78
CA VAL A 99 -39.04 -25.32 23.33
C VAL A 99 -38.89 -24.00 22.57
N MET A 100 -39.59 -22.95 22.97
CA MET A 100 -39.62 -21.66 22.27
C MET A 100 -38.46 -20.73 22.64
N ARG A 101 -37.77 -20.97 23.76
CA ARG A 101 -36.69 -20.10 24.24
C ARG A 101 -35.55 -19.97 23.23
N GLU A 102 -34.98 -21.08 22.79
CA GLU A 102 -33.86 -21.08 21.86
C GLU A 102 -34.19 -20.43 20.50
N PRO A 103 -35.28 -20.80 19.80
CA PRO A 103 -35.59 -20.17 18.51
C PRO A 103 -35.92 -18.69 18.66
N TYR A 104 -36.58 -18.27 19.75
CA TYR A 104 -36.85 -16.86 20.00
C TYR A 104 -35.57 -16.07 20.27
N THR A 105 -34.65 -16.59 21.09
CA THR A 105 -33.36 -15.94 21.35
C THR A 105 -32.54 -15.82 20.07
N GLN A 106 -32.44 -16.89 19.26
CA GLN A 106 -31.73 -16.83 17.98
C GLN A 106 -32.34 -15.82 17.01
N TRP A 107 -33.67 -15.75 16.94
CA TRP A 107 -34.37 -14.77 16.12
C TRP A 107 -34.10 -13.33 16.59
N ALA A 108 -34.19 -13.09 17.90
CA ALA A 108 -33.93 -11.78 18.51
C ALA A 108 -32.48 -11.34 18.28
N ASP A 109 -31.51 -12.22 18.54
CA ASP A 109 -30.09 -11.96 18.33
C ASP A 109 -29.77 -11.69 16.85
N GLY A 110 -30.38 -12.46 15.94
CA GLY A 110 -30.25 -12.24 14.50
C GLY A 110 -30.78 -10.87 14.06
N HIS A 111 -31.94 -10.45 14.58
CA HIS A 111 -32.51 -9.14 14.29
C HIS A 111 -31.65 -8.00 14.83
N ILE A 112 -31.20 -8.12 16.09
CA ILE A 112 -30.29 -7.17 16.73
C ILE A 112 -28.97 -7.07 15.94
N SER A 113 -28.39 -8.20 15.55
CA SER A 113 -27.15 -8.22 14.78
C SER A 113 -27.33 -7.57 13.41
N ARG A 114 -28.46 -7.80 12.73
CA ARG A 114 -28.74 -7.17 11.43
C ARG A 114 -28.79 -5.65 11.54
N ILE A 115 -29.52 -5.13 12.53
CA ILE A 115 -29.62 -3.68 12.75
C ILE A 115 -28.25 -3.10 13.10
N LYS A 116 -27.50 -3.74 14.01
CA LYS A 116 -26.15 -3.31 14.37
C LYS A 116 -25.22 -3.29 13.16
N ASN A 117 -25.26 -4.31 12.31
CA ASN A 117 -24.42 -4.39 11.12
C ASN A 117 -24.77 -3.31 10.11
N ILE A 118 -26.04 -3.04 9.86
CA ILE A 118 -26.48 -1.96 8.96
C ILE A 118 -26.01 -0.60 9.51
N LEU A 119 -26.17 -0.35 10.81
CA LEU A 119 -25.77 0.92 11.41
C LEU A 119 -24.25 1.12 11.37
N ASN A 120 -23.47 0.07 11.64
CA ASN A 120 -22.01 0.12 11.58
C ASN A 120 -21.52 0.28 10.14
N ALA A 121 -22.13 -0.43 9.17
CA ALA A 121 -21.81 -0.30 7.76
C ALA A 121 -22.12 1.12 7.24
N ALA A 122 -23.30 1.67 7.56
CA ALA A 122 -23.68 3.02 7.17
C ALA A 122 -22.73 4.08 7.77
N ARG A 123 -22.30 3.89 9.03
CA ARG A 123 -21.30 4.77 9.64
C ARG A 123 -19.96 4.68 8.91
N ALA A 124 -19.48 3.48 8.63
CA ALA A 124 -18.22 3.27 7.91
C ALA A 124 -18.25 3.84 6.49
N GLU A 125 -19.33 3.60 5.74
CA GLU A 125 -19.57 4.12 4.39
C GLU A 125 -19.62 5.66 4.41
N HIS A 126 -20.36 6.26 5.34
CA HIS A 126 -20.42 7.71 5.47
C HIS A 126 -19.06 8.31 5.83
N THR A 127 -18.30 7.70 6.75
CA THR A 127 -16.94 8.17 7.06
C THR A 127 -16.00 8.03 5.87
N GLY A 128 -16.13 6.97 5.08
CA GLY A 128 -15.36 6.76 3.85
C GLY A 128 -15.67 7.82 2.80
N ALA A 129 -16.96 8.07 2.53
CA ALA A 129 -17.41 9.07 1.56
C ALA A 129 -17.01 10.50 1.97
N VAL A 130 -17.04 10.81 3.28
CA VAL A 130 -16.54 12.11 3.78
C VAL A 130 -15.04 12.22 3.62
N GLN A 131 -14.28 11.15 3.90
CA GLN A 131 -12.83 11.15 3.70
C GLN A 131 -12.47 11.34 2.22
N GLU A 132 -13.12 10.62 1.30
CA GLU A 132 -12.90 10.77 -0.14
C GLU A 132 -13.18 12.21 -0.63
N ARG A 133 -14.24 12.84 -0.10
CA ARG A 133 -14.53 14.25 -0.38
C ARG A 133 -13.46 15.19 0.18
N ILE A 134 -12.95 14.92 1.39
CA ILE A 134 -11.86 15.69 1.98
C ILE A 134 -10.60 15.56 1.13
N ASP A 135 -10.26 14.36 0.66
CA ASP A 135 -9.08 14.11 -0.17
C ASP A 135 -9.20 14.82 -1.53
N SER A 136 -10.39 14.78 -2.15
CA SER A 136 -10.69 15.50 -3.40
C SER A 136 -10.58 17.03 -3.23
N VAL A 137 -11.15 17.59 -2.16
CA VAL A 137 -11.02 19.02 -1.85
C VAL A 137 -9.58 19.38 -1.47
N GLY A 138 -8.86 18.46 -0.83
CA GLY A 138 -7.43 18.59 -0.52
C GLY A 138 -6.58 18.81 -1.77
N GLN A 139 -6.85 18.08 -2.86
CA GLN A 139 -6.19 18.30 -4.15
C GLN A 139 -6.51 19.68 -4.76
N MET A 140 -7.72 20.20 -4.53
CA MET A 140 -8.12 21.52 -5.04
C MET A 140 -7.48 22.68 -4.27
N LYS A 141 -6.97 22.43 -3.05
CA LYS A 141 -6.30 23.46 -2.23
C LYS A 141 -5.06 24.02 -2.92
N ASP A 142 -4.31 23.18 -3.63
CA ASP A 142 -3.02 23.55 -4.23
C ASP A 142 -3.15 24.21 -5.62
N VAL A 143 -4.35 24.24 -6.20
CA VAL A 143 -4.59 24.79 -7.55
C VAL A 143 -4.26 26.28 -7.63
N VAL A 144 -4.49 27.03 -6.55
CA VAL A 144 -4.18 28.47 -6.50
C VAL A 144 -2.67 28.70 -6.62
N ASP A 145 -1.85 27.91 -5.92
CA ASP A 145 -0.40 28.07 -5.94
C ASP A 145 0.20 27.53 -7.24
N ILE A 146 -0.32 26.41 -7.79
CA ILE A 146 0.04 25.94 -9.13
C ILE A 146 -0.24 27.02 -10.18
N THR A 147 -1.37 27.71 -10.09
CA THR A 147 -1.74 28.77 -11.04
C THR A 147 -0.78 29.96 -10.93
N LYS A 148 -0.45 30.41 -9.71
CA LYS A 148 0.56 31.46 -9.50
C LYS A 148 1.92 31.05 -10.06
N ASN A 149 2.34 29.81 -9.83
CA ASN A 149 3.60 29.28 -10.34
C ASN A 149 3.60 29.23 -11.87
N LEU A 150 2.48 28.88 -12.50
CA LEU A 150 2.36 28.88 -13.96
C LEU A 150 2.51 30.30 -14.55
N PHE A 151 1.91 31.31 -13.91
CA PHE A 151 2.10 32.70 -14.31
C PHE A 151 3.53 33.20 -14.06
N ALA A 152 4.13 32.82 -12.93
CA ALA A 152 5.52 33.15 -12.63
C ALA A 152 6.48 32.53 -13.67
N LEU A 153 6.28 31.25 -14.00
CA LEU A 153 7.05 30.52 -15.01
C LEU A 153 6.91 31.15 -16.39
N SER A 154 5.70 31.55 -16.78
CA SER A 154 5.47 32.26 -18.05
C SER A 154 6.23 33.60 -18.10
N LYS A 155 6.22 34.37 -17.01
CA LYS A 155 6.95 35.65 -16.92
C LYS A 155 8.47 35.44 -16.93
N GLU A 156 8.97 34.44 -16.24
CA GLU A 156 10.38 34.08 -16.22
C GLU A 156 10.86 33.60 -17.60
N THR A 157 10.06 32.78 -18.27
CA THR A 157 10.35 32.29 -19.63
C THR A 157 10.50 33.45 -20.61
N ALA A 158 9.54 34.38 -20.62
CA ALA A 158 9.61 35.57 -21.48
C ALA A 158 10.83 36.46 -21.18
N ARG A 159 11.23 36.56 -19.90
CA ARG A 159 12.42 37.31 -19.50
C ARG A 159 13.69 36.63 -20.01
N ILE A 160 13.84 35.32 -19.80
CA ILE A 160 15.02 34.56 -20.21
C ILE A 160 15.13 34.53 -21.74
N GLU A 161 14.02 34.43 -22.46
CA GLU A 161 14.00 34.47 -23.92
C GLU A 161 14.51 35.80 -24.46
N ASN A 162 14.09 36.92 -23.85
CA ASN A 162 14.60 38.25 -24.19
C ASN A 162 16.10 38.39 -23.87
N GLU A 163 16.54 37.96 -22.68
CA GLU A 163 17.96 37.98 -22.30
C GLU A 163 18.81 37.13 -23.27
N ASN A 164 18.33 35.95 -23.67
CA ASN A 164 18.97 35.12 -24.68
C ASN A 164 19.04 35.80 -26.04
N PHE A 165 17.96 36.45 -26.49
CA PHE A 165 17.93 37.13 -27.78
C PHE A 165 18.94 38.28 -27.82
N VAL A 166 19.02 39.10 -26.77
CA VAL A 166 20.01 40.17 -26.65
C VAL A 166 21.43 39.61 -26.64
N GLN A 167 21.66 38.52 -25.91
CA GLN A 167 22.97 37.89 -25.85
C GLN A 167 23.38 37.29 -27.20
N GLN A 168 22.47 36.65 -27.93
CA GLN A 168 22.70 36.15 -29.28
C GLN A 168 23.04 37.27 -30.25
N GLN A 169 22.34 38.41 -30.19
CA GLN A 169 22.68 39.58 -31.01
C GLN A 169 24.09 40.11 -30.72
N LYS A 170 24.46 40.21 -29.43
CA LYS A 170 25.82 40.63 -29.04
C LYS A 170 26.89 39.68 -29.58
N VAL A 171 26.66 38.37 -29.48
CA VAL A 171 27.59 37.35 -30.00
C VAL A 171 27.68 37.41 -31.52
N ALA A 172 26.56 37.58 -32.22
CA ALA A 172 26.53 37.72 -33.68
C ALA A 172 27.33 38.95 -34.14
N VAL A 173 27.12 40.11 -33.51
CA VAL A 173 27.89 41.32 -33.82
C VAL A 173 29.38 41.13 -33.51
N ALA A 174 29.71 40.52 -32.36
CA ALA A 174 31.10 40.23 -32.01
C ALA A 174 31.77 39.26 -33.01
N SER A 175 31.05 38.27 -33.53
CA SER A 175 31.58 37.35 -34.55
C SER A 175 31.80 38.02 -35.90
N GLU A 176 30.90 38.93 -36.32
CA GLU A 176 31.08 39.70 -37.55
C GLU A 176 32.29 40.62 -37.44
N ILE A 177 32.44 41.35 -36.34
CA ILE A 177 33.60 42.23 -36.10
C ILE A 177 34.89 41.41 -36.08
N LYS A 178 34.89 40.24 -35.42
CA LYS A 178 36.03 39.34 -35.42
C LYS A 178 36.37 38.85 -36.82
N SER A 179 35.37 38.44 -37.61
CA SER A 179 35.57 37.99 -38.99
C SER A 179 36.22 39.08 -39.85
N VAL A 180 35.76 40.33 -39.70
CA VAL A 180 36.37 41.49 -40.37
C VAL A 180 37.82 41.64 -39.92
N LEU A 181 38.10 41.65 -38.61
CA LEU A 181 39.45 41.80 -38.08
C LEU A 181 40.38 40.67 -38.55
N ASP A 182 39.92 39.42 -38.52
CA ASP A 182 40.67 38.26 -38.99
C ASP A 182 40.97 38.38 -40.50
N SER A 183 40.06 38.96 -41.29
CA SER A 183 40.28 39.24 -42.71
C SER A 183 41.36 40.31 -42.94
N TRP A 184 41.40 41.36 -42.12
CA TRP A 184 42.46 42.37 -42.15
C TRP A 184 43.81 41.78 -41.78
N VAL A 185 43.88 40.99 -40.71
CA VAL A 185 45.11 40.32 -40.28
C VAL A 185 45.61 39.37 -41.37
N ARG A 186 44.71 38.62 -42.01
CA ARG A 186 45.06 37.75 -43.14
C ARG A 186 45.60 38.54 -44.33
N TYR A 187 44.97 39.67 -44.67
CA TYR A 187 45.44 40.55 -45.74
C TYR A 187 46.82 41.14 -45.43
N GLU A 188 47.04 41.60 -44.19
CA GLU A 188 48.34 42.12 -43.75
C GLU A 188 49.44 41.04 -43.82
N GLN A 189 49.14 39.83 -43.37
CA GLN A 189 50.07 38.71 -43.44
C GLN A 189 50.40 38.34 -44.90
N GLN A 190 49.40 38.33 -45.80
CA GLN A 190 49.60 38.08 -47.21
C GLN A 190 50.45 39.18 -47.88
N LEU A 191 50.23 40.45 -47.53
CA LEU A 191 51.06 41.56 -48.00
C LEU A 191 52.51 41.40 -47.54
N LYS A 192 52.73 41.14 -46.25
CA LYS A 192 54.07 40.91 -45.69
C LYS A 192 54.77 39.75 -46.38
N GLU A 193 54.07 38.64 -46.62
CA GLU A 193 54.62 37.49 -47.36
C GLU A 193 54.96 37.85 -48.82
N SER A 194 54.11 38.63 -49.50
CA SER A 194 54.37 39.07 -50.88
C SER A 194 55.56 40.05 -50.97
N GLU A 195 55.66 41.01 -50.05
CA GLU A 195 56.79 41.93 -49.97
C GLU A 195 58.09 41.18 -49.65
N GLN A 196 58.05 40.22 -48.73
CA GLN A 196 59.20 39.36 -48.44
C GLN A 196 59.61 38.52 -49.67
N ALA A 197 58.66 37.99 -50.43
CA ALA A 197 58.95 37.25 -51.65
C ALA A 197 59.58 38.14 -52.73
N ASP A 198 59.06 39.35 -52.93
CA ASP A 198 59.57 40.32 -53.90
C ASP A 198 60.95 40.86 -53.50
N LEU A 199 61.17 41.16 -52.22
CA LEU A 199 62.48 41.54 -51.68
C LEU A 199 63.47 40.38 -51.84
N THR A 200 63.08 39.16 -51.52
CA THR A 200 63.94 37.98 -51.67
C THR A 200 64.31 37.76 -53.13
N LYS A 201 63.36 37.88 -54.05
CA LYS A 201 63.62 37.80 -55.50
C LYS A 201 64.58 38.89 -55.97
N THR A 202 64.35 40.14 -55.57
CA THR A 202 65.21 41.28 -55.94
C THR A 202 66.62 41.11 -55.41
N VAL A 203 66.78 40.63 -54.17
CA VAL A 203 68.08 40.33 -53.57
C VAL A 203 68.77 39.19 -54.33
N ILE A 204 68.06 38.09 -54.62
CA ILE A 204 68.60 36.97 -55.41
C ILE A 204 69.05 37.46 -56.80
N ASP A 205 68.21 38.21 -57.52
CA ASP A 205 68.52 38.72 -58.85
C ASP A 205 69.72 39.68 -58.82
N LYS A 206 69.82 40.56 -57.82
CA LYS A 206 70.95 41.47 -57.64
C LYS A 206 72.25 40.72 -57.30
N VAL A 207 72.18 39.69 -56.46
CA VAL A 207 73.33 38.82 -56.16
C VAL A 207 73.77 38.06 -57.42
N LEU A 208 72.83 37.47 -58.17
CA LEU A 208 73.13 36.78 -59.43
C LEU A 208 73.72 37.72 -60.49
N ALA A 209 73.26 38.97 -60.56
CA ALA A 209 73.82 40.00 -61.44
C ALA A 209 75.25 40.40 -61.00
N SER A 210 75.47 40.63 -59.70
CA SER A 210 76.80 40.92 -59.16
C SER A 210 77.80 39.78 -59.38
N LEU A 211 77.36 38.51 -59.32
CA LEU A 211 78.20 37.35 -59.64
C LEU A 211 78.59 37.27 -61.14
N LYS A 212 77.83 37.93 -62.03
CA LYS A 212 78.15 38.01 -63.47
C LYS A 212 79.13 39.13 -63.81
N GLU A 213 79.37 40.08 -62.90
CA GLU A 213 80.31 41.17 -63.17
C GLU A 213 81.77 40.66 -63.17
N PRO A 214 82.58 41.03 -64.19
CA PRO A 214 83.93 40.51 -64.34
C PRO A 214 84.87 40.92 -63.21
N LYS A 215 84.60 42.07 -62.57
CA LYS A 215 85.35 42.56 -61.41
C LYS A 215 85.10 41.71 -60.17
N THR A 216 83.85 41.32 -59.92
CA THR A 216 83.50 40.46 -58.79
C THR A 216 83.97 39.02 -59.04
N GLN A 217 83.93 38.53 -60.28
CA GLN A 217 84.51 37.23 -60.63
C GLN A 217 86.03 37.20 -60.42
N SER A 218 86.76 38.26 -60.78
CA SER A 218 88.20 38.32 -60.54
C SER A 218 88.53 38.44 -59.06
N GLU A 219 87.75 39.20 -58.28
CA GLU A 219 87.88 39.29 -56.83
C GLU A 219 87.57 37.94 -56.14
N ILE A 220 86.53 37.22 -56.58
CA ILE A 220 86.20 35.87 -56.08
C ILE A 220 87.31 34.88 -56.44
N LEU A 221 87.82 34.91 -57.67
CA LEU A 221 88.93 34.04 -58.08
C LEU A 221 90.22 34.38 -57.31
N ALA A 222 90.50 35.66 -57.08
CA ALA A 222 91.64 36.08 -56.27
C ALA A 222 91.48 35.67 -54.80
N SER A 223 90.27 35.79 -54.24
CA SER A 223 89.95 35.33 -52.88
C SER A 223 90.00 33.81 -52.77
N ALA A 224 89.50 33.07 -53.76
CA ALA A 224 89.58 31.62 -53.79
C ALA A 224 91.03 31.13 -53.95
N VAL A 225 91.86 31.81 -54.76
CA VAL A 225 93.30 31.54 -54.84
C VAL A 225 93.98 31.88 -53.51
N ALA A 226 93.63 32.99 -52.86
CA ALA A 226 94.15 33.34 -51.55
C ALA A 226 93.74 32.32 -50.46
N GLU A 227 92.50 31.84 -50.46
CA GLU A 227 92.01 30.79 -49.56
C GLU A 227 92.70 29.44 -49.84
N VAL A 228 92.91 29.08 -51.11
CA VAL A 228 93.68 27.88 -51.48
C VAL A 228 95.14 28.03 -51.07
N GLU A 229 95.77 29.18 -51.30
CA GLU A 229 97.12 29.48 -50.83
C GLU A 229 97.22 29.45 -49.31
N GLN A 230 96.17 29.88 -48.60
CA GLN A 230 96.10 29.84 -47.14
C GLN A 230 95.87 28.41 -46.64
N LEU A 231 95.08 27.58 -47.33
CA LEU A 231 94.90 26.14 -47.06
C LEU A 231 96.19 25.34 -47.34
N VAL A 232 96.94 25.70 -48.38
CA VAL A 232 98.26 25.12 -48.70
C VAL A 232 99.32 25.59 -47.70
N LYS A 233 99.32 26.86 -47.28
CA LYS A 233 100.20 27.37 -46.21
C LYS A 233 99.85 26.83 -44.82
N SER A 234 98.57 26.52 -44.57
CA SER A 234 98.10 25.90 -43.31
C SER A 234 98.12 24.37 -43.31
N LYS A 235 98.61 23.74 -44.39
CA LYS A 235 98.92 22.30 -44.47
C LYS A 235 97.73 21.39 -44.15
N ALA A 236 96.57 21.68 -44.75
CA ALA A 236 95.39 20.81 -44.74
C ALA A 236 95.23 19.98 -46.03
N ILE A 237 96.29 19.90 -46.86
CA ILE A 237 96.68 18.79 -47.74
C ILE A 237 98.21 18.70 -47.71
#